data_AF-A0A7Y2ZH22-F1
#
_entry.id   AF-A0A7Y2ZH22-F1
#
_cell.length_a   1.000
_cell.length_b   1.000
_cell.length_c   1.000
_cell.angle_alpha   90.00
_cell.angle_beta   90.00
_cell.angle_gamma   90.00
#
_symmetry.space_group_name_H-M   'P 1'
#
loop_
_entity.id
_entity.type
_entity.pdbx_description
1 polymer ?
#
loop_
_entity_poly.entity_id
_entity_poly.type
_entity_poly.pdbx_seq_one_letter_code
_entity_poly.pdbx_strand_id
1 'polypeptide(L)'
;VVVWVTVLDFRQGRPGRLWFDVFMFLVLGVAGLLLGFLSFVSLHAVTRNNVNLLWALPTNLILASALARKVRRRWATGLLWVTAAAAALFVLGWALWSQELPLATLPLGLAVAVRSAALAMGGRRNETVAA
;
A
#
# COMPACT_ATOMS: atom_id res chain seq x y z
N VAL A 1 -8.70 4.31 -11.86
CA VAL A 1 -9.75 4.24 -10.79
C VAL A 1 -9.22 4.70 -9.44
N VAL A 2 -8.21 4.05 -8.84
CA VAL A 2 -7.69 4.41 -7.49
C VAL A 2 -7.19 5.87 -7.44
N VAL A 3 -6.37 6.30 -8.40
CA VAL A 3 -5.86 7.68 -8.46
C VAL A 3 -7.00 8.69 -8.58
N TRP A 4 -8.00 8.40 -9.42
CA TRP A 4 -9.20 9.23 -9.57
C TRP A 4 -10.01 9.34 -8.27
N VAL A 5 -10.25 8.22 -7.59
CA VAL A 5 -10.90 8.19 -6.27
C VAL A 5 -10.10 9.00 -5.25
N THR A 6 -8.78 8.88 -5.25
CA THR A 6 -7.92 9.67 -4.34
C THR A 6 -8.02 11.17 -4.63
N VAL A 7 -8.00 11.59 -5.89
CA VAL A 7 -8.17 13.01 -6.25
C VAL A 7 -9.54 13.54 -5.81
N LEU A 8 -10.61 12.75 -6.00
CA LEU A 8 -11.95 13.13 -5.55
C LEU A 8 -12.05 13.23 -4.02
N ASP A 9 -11.45 12.28 -3.31
CA ASP A 9 -11.42 12.25 -1.84
C ASP A 9 -10.68 13.47 -1.27
N PHE A 10 -9.58 13.90 -1.91
CA PHE A 10 -8.89 15.15 -1.56
C PHE A 10 -9.74 16.39 -1.85
N ARG A 11 -10.43 16.45 -3.01
CA ARG A 11 -11.28 17.59 -3.37
C ARG A 11 -12.54 17.71 -2.50
N GLN A 12 -13.02 16.60 -1.93
CA GLN A 12 -14.23 16.57 -1.09
C GLN A 12 -13.93 16.56 0.42
N GLY A 13 -12.65 16.60 0.82
CA GLY A 13 -12.25 16.58 2.23
C GLY A 13 -12.59 15.28 2.97
N ARG A 14 -12.88 14.19 2.24
CA ARG A 14 -13.25 12.87 2.79
C ARG A 14 -12.17 11.88 2.37
N PRO A 15 -11.06 11.73 3.12
CA PRO A 15 -9.89 11.00 2.67
C PRO A 15 -10.05 9.47 2.57
N GLY A 16 -11.26 8.92 2.72
CA GLY A 16 -11.45 7.48 2.80
C GLY A 16 -12.87 7.01 2.53
N ARG A 17 -13.02 6.11 1.56
CA ARG A 17 -14.13 5.16 1.53
C ARG A 17 -13.66 3.92 2.28
N LEU A 18 -13.99 3.84 3.58
CA LEU A 18 -13.48 2.82 4.50
C LEU A 18 -13.53 1.39 3.90
N TRP A 19 -14.65 1.04 3.24
CA TRP A 19 -14.83 -0.25 2.59
C TRP A 19 -13.87 -0.49 1.41
N PHE A 20 -13.63 0.53 0.59
CA PHE A 20 -12.69 0.48 -0.51
C PHE A 20 -11.26 0.32 -0.01
N ASP A 21 -10.88 1.08 1.02
CA ASP A 21 -9.54 1.04 1.59
C ASP A 21 -9.25 -0.31 2.25
N VAL A 22 -10.21 -0.85 3.02
CA VAL A 22 -10.13 -2.19 3.60
C VAL A 22 -9.95 -3.25 2.52
N PHE A 23 -10.77 -3.22 1.47
CA PHE A 23 -10.68 -4.18 0.37
C PHE A 23 -9.33 -4.08 -0.35
N MET A 24 -8.86 -2.86 -0.64
CA MET A 24 -7.58 -2.62 -1.29
C MET A 24 -6.42 -3.22 -0.49
N PHE A 25 -6.31 -2.89 0.81
CA PHE A 25 -5.23 -3.42 1.66
C PHE A 25 -5.34 -4.92 1.90
N LEU A 26 -6.55 -5.48 1.91
CA LEU A 26 -6.75 -6.92 2.01
C LEU A 26 -6.21 -7.64 0.77
N VAL A 27 -6.57 -7.19 -0.43
CA VAL A 27 -6.07 -7.76 -1.69
C VAL A 27 -4.55 -7.62 -1.78
N LEU A 28 -3.99 -6.44 -1.45
CA LEU A 28 -2.55 -6.23 -1.43
C LEU A 28 -1.83 -7.13 -0.43
N GLY A 29 -2.42 -7.34 0.75
CA GLY A 29 -1.87 -8.19 1.79
C GLY A 29 -1.89 -9.67 1.41
N VAL A 30 -2.98 -10.16 0.79
CA VAL A 30 -3.06 -11.52 0.26
C VAL A 30 -2.05 -11.71 -0.88
N ALA A 31 -1.97 -10.76 -1.82
CA ALA A 31 -0.96 -10.78 -2.87
C ALA A 31 0.46 -10.82 -2.28
N GLY A 32 0.70 -10.04 -1.21
CA GLY A 32 1.97 -10.06 -0.48
C GLY A 32 2.30 -11.40 0.15
N LEU A 33 1.34 -12.10 0.74
CA LEU A 33 1.57 -13.46 1.25
C LEU A 33 1.94 -14.43 0.12
N LEU A 34 1.24 -14.37 -1.02
CA LEU A 34 1.54 -15.21 -2.18
C LEU A 34 2.94 -14.91 -2.74
N LEU A 35 3.28 -13.63 -2.90
CA LEU A 35 4.60 -13.20 -3.36
C LEU A 35 5.70 -13.55 -2.37
N GLY A 36 5.44 -13.42 -1.06
CA GLY A 36 6.37 -13.84 0.00
C GLY A 36 6.62 -15.35 -0.03
N PHE A 37 5.57 -16.15 -0.19
CA PHE A 37 5.70 -17.59 -0.40
C PHE A 37 6.56 -17.90 -1.64
N LEU A 38 6.29 -17.23 -2.76
CA LEU A 38 7.07 -17.40 -3.99
C LEU A 38 8.54 -16.94 -3.86
N SER A 39 8.82 -15.92 -3.04
CA SER A 39 10.19 -15.44 -2.86
C SER A 39 11.01 -16.27 -1.89
N PHE A 40 10.41 -16.66 -0.76
CA PHE A 40 11.16 -17.27 0.34
C PHE A 40 11.05 -18.79 0.39
N VAL A 41 9.92 -19.36 -0.06
CA VAL A 41 9.64 -20.80 0.07
C VAL A 41 9.84 -21.52 -1.25
N SER A 42 9.44 -20.91 -2.37
CA SER A 42 9.61 -21.53 -3.69
C SER A 42 11.09 -21.63 -4.08
N LEU A 43 11.46 -22.75 -4.70
CA LEU A 43 12.80 -22.97 -5.27
C LEU A 43 12.98 -22.35 -6.66
N HIS A 44 11.95 -21.69 -7.20
CA HIS A 44 11.98 -21.09 -8.53
C HIS A 44 12.90 -19.85 -8.55
N ALA A 45 13.97 -19.90 -9.33
CA ALA A 45 15.00 -18.85 -9.39
C ALA A 45 14.42 -17.46 -9.74
N VAL A 46 13.41 -17.42 -10.61
CA VAL A 46 12.78 -16.18 -11.09
C VAL A 46 12.02 -15.44 -10.00
N THR A 47 11.55 -16.14 -8.95
CA THR A 47 10.74 -15.53 -7.89
C THR A 47 11.53 -15.19 -6.64
N ARG A 48 12.79 -15.63 -6.51
CA ARG A 48 13.60 -15.51 -5.27
C ARG A 48 13.78 -14.07 -4.76
N ASN A 49 13.83 -13.08 -5.65
CA ASN A 49 13.95 -11.66 -5.29
C ASN A 49 12.81 -10.83 -5.92
N ASN A 50 11.57 -11.15 -5.57
CA ASN A 50 10.39 -10.54 -6.19
C ASN A 50 10.16 -9.10 -5.70
N VAL A 51 10.55 -8.10 -6.49
CA VAL A 51 10.42 -6.68 -6.11
C VAL A 51 8.95 -6.22 -5.99
N ASN A 52 7.97 -7.01 -6.46
CA ASN A 52 6.54 -6.72 -6.21
C ASN A 52 6.17 -6.73 -4.71
N LEU A 53 6.99 -7.35 -3.86
CA LEU A 53 6.81 -7.30 -2.40
C LEU A 53 6.85 -5.86 -1.86
N LEU A 54 7.50 -4.91 -2.55
CA LEU A 54 7.60 -3.52 -2.11
C LEU A 54 6.26 -2.78 -2.11
N TRP A 55 5.37 -3.05 -3.08
CA TRP A 55 4.04 -2.45 -3.13
C TRP A 55 2.95 -3.38 -2.59
N ALA A 56 3.19 -4.70 -2.57
CA ALA A 56 2.30 -5.71 -2.00
C ALA A 56 2.91 -6.30 -0.71
N LEU A 57 3.08 -5.48 0.33
CA LEU A 57 3.60 -5.97 1.61
C LEU A 57 2.58 -6.88 2.32
N PRO A 58 2.97 -8.04 2.89
CA PRO A 58 2.08 -8.88 3.69
C PRO A 58 1.46 -8.13 4.89
N THR A 59 2.17 -7.14 5.43
CA THR A 59 1.72 -6.28 6.54
C THR A 59 0.47 -5.45 6.18
N ASN A 60 0.12 -5.34 4.90
CA ASN A 60 -1.13 -4.73 4.46
C ASN A 60 -2.38 -5.46 5.00
N LEU A 61 -2.29 -6.76 5.35
CA LEU A 61 -3.37 -7.45 6.05
C LEU A 61 -3.63 -6.86 7.45
N ILE A 62 -2.57 -6.49 8.15
CA ILE A 62 -2.66 -5.85 9.46
C ILE A 62 -3.33 -4.48 9.30
N LEU A 63 -2.94 -3.71 8.27
CA LEU A 63 -3.61 -2.45 7.92
C LEU A 63 -5.09 -2.64 7.61
N ALA A 64 -5.45 -3.62 6.76
CA ALA A 64 -6.84 -3.91 6.41
C ALA A 64 -7.68 -4.17 7.67
N SER A 65 -7.16 -4.98 8.61
CA SER A 65 -7.83 -5.27 9.88
C SER A 65 -7.96 -4.03 10.78
N ALA A 66 -6.93 -3.17 10.81
CA ALA A 66 -6.94 -1.93 11.58
C ALA A 66 -7.98 -0.94 11.04
N LEU A 67 -8.03 -0.76 9.72
CA LEU A 67 -9.02 0.08 9.05
C LEU A 67 -10.44 -0.45 9.24
N ALA A 68 -10.66 -1.76 9.12
CA ALA A 68 -11.96 -2.38 9.31
C ALA A 68 -12.51 -2.18 10.73
N ARG A 69 -11.62 -2.25 11.73
CA ARG A 69 -11.94 -1.97 13.14
C ARG A 69 -11.95 -0.47 13.48
N LYS A 70 -11.73 0.41 12.49
CA LYS A 70 -11.60 1.86 12.67
C LYS A 70 -10.52 2.25 13.71
N VAL A 71 -9.50 1.42 13.87
CA VAL A 71 -8.40 1.64 14.82
C VAL A 71 -7.45 2.69 14.26
N ARG A 72 -7.30 3.80 14.99
CA ARG A 72 -6.50 4.94 14.57
C ARG A 72 -5.31 5.17 15.52
N ARG A 73 -4.42 4.17 15.57
CA ARG A 73 -3.23 4.17 16.43
C ARG A 73 -2.00 4.62 15.64
N ARG A 74 -1.01 5.22 16.34
CA ARG A 74 0.25 5.67 15.75
C ARG A 74 0.97 4.59 14.93
N TRP A 75 0.92 3.33 15.35
CA TRP A 75 1.52 2.21 14.62
C TRP A 75 0.84 1.96 13.26
N ALA A 76 -0.48 2.13 13.16
CA ALA A 76 -1.22 1.94 11.91
C ALA A 76 -0.89 3.07 10.93
N THR A 77 -0.81 4.31 11.41
CA THR A 77 -0.30 5.45 10.63
C THR A 77 1.15 5.24 10.18
N GLY A 78 2.00 4.68 11.05
CA GLY A 78 3.37 4.30 10.71
C GLY A 78 3.42 3.26 9.58
N LEU A 79 2.61 2.21 9.65
CA LEU A 79 2.51 1.20 8.60
C LEU A 79 2.02 1.77 7.27
N LEU A 80 1.08 2.73 7.28
CA LEU A 80 0.66 3.42 6.05
C LEU A 80 1.83 4.19 5.41
N TRP A 81 2.66 4.86 6.21
CA TRP A 81 3.85 5.55 5.69
C TRP A 81 4.90 4.58 5.15
N VAL A 82 5.15 3.46 5.85
CA VAL A 82 6.05 2.41 5.36
C VAL A 82 5.56 1.86 4.03
N THR A 83 4.26 1.57 3.92
CA THR A 83 3.65 1.08 2.67
C THR A 83 3.75 2.10 1.56
N ALA A 84 3.52 3.39 1.85
CA ALA A 84 3.67 4.46 0.90
C ALA A 84 5.11 4.59 0.38
N ALA A 85 6.08 4.57 1.30
CA ALA A 85 7.50 4.70 0.98
C ALA A 85 8.01 3.49 0.19
N ALA A 86 7.63 2.27 0.56
CA ALA A 86 8.03 1.06 -0.14
C ALA A 86 7.45 1.03 -1.57
N ALA A 87 6.17 1.38 -1.74
CA ALA A 87 5.55 1.49 -3.05
C ALA A 87 6.15 2.62 -3.91
N ALA A 88 6.51 3.75 -3.30
CA ALA A 88 7.21 4.83 -4.00
C ALA A 88 8.62 4.39 -4.43
N LEU A 89 9.36 3.70 -3.57
CA LEU A 89 10.67 3.14 -3.88
C LEU A 89 10.58 2.19 -5.09
N PHE A 90 9.58 1.31 -5.11
CA PHE A 90 9.32 0.43 -6.25
C PHE A 90 9.17 1.19 -7.58
N VAL A 91 8.38 2.27 -7.60
CA VAL A 91 8.15 3.08 -8.81
C VAL A 91 9.41 3.85 -9.20
N LEU A 92 10.07 4.50 -8.25
CA LEU A 92 11.26 5.33 -8.50
C LEU A 92 12.47 4.48 -8.92
N GLY A 93 12.59 3.27 -8.38
CA GLY A 93 13.67 2.34 -8.70
C GLY A 93 13.43 1.48 -9.93
N TRP A 94 12.41 1.75 -10.75
CA TRP A 94 12.01 0.88 -11.88
C TRP A 94 13.16 0.48 -12.80
N ALA A 95 14.06 1.42 -13.13
CA ALA A 95 15.22 1.16 -13.99
C ALA A 95 16.34 0.34 -13.31
N LEU A 96 16.29 0.19 -11.99
CA LEU A 96 17.29 -0.52 -11.18
C LEU A 96 16.92 -1.97 -10.93
N TRP A 97 15.65 -2.34 -11.16
CA TRP A 97 15.18 -3.71 -10.91
C TRP A 97 15.60 -4.64 -12.04
N SER A 98 16.36 -5.67 -11.71
CA SER A 98 16.76 -6.70 -12.68
C SER A 98 15.63 -7.69 -13.03
N GLN A 99 14.47 -7.57 -12.38
CA GLN A 99 13.33 -8.46 -12.60
C GLN A 99 12.43 -7.92 -13.71
N GLU A 100 12.11 -8.76 -14.70
CA GLU A 100 11.13 -8.43 -15.72
C GLU A 100 9.71 -8.37 -15.12
N LEU A 101 9.15 -7.16 -15.08
CA LEU A 101 7.83 -6.90 -14.52
C LEU A 101 6.91 -6.28 -15.58
N PRO A 102 5.61 -6.62 -15.57
CA PRO A 102 4.65 -5.97 -16.45
C PRO A 102 4.58 -4.46 -16.20
N LEU A 103 4.62 -3.63 -17.25
CA LEU A 103 4.49 -2.17 -17.13
C LEU A 103 3.24 -1.72 -16.35
N ALA A 104 2.18 -2.54 -16.33
CA ALA A 104 0.97 -2.30 -15.55
C ALA A 104 1.19 -2.25 -14.03
N THR A 105 2.31 -2.77 -13.51
CA THR A 105 2.63 -2.68 -12.07
C THR A 105 3.05 -1.27 -11.64
N LEU A 106 3.57 -0.44 -12.55
CA LEU A 106 3.94 0.95 -12.25
C LEU A 106 2.74 1.81 -11.82
N PRO A 107 1.64 1.92 -12.59
CA PRO A 107 0.49 2.69 -12.15
C PRO A 107 -0.17 2.08 -10.89
N LEU A 108 -0.07 0.77 -10.68
CA LEU A 108 -0.52 0.13 -9.46
C LEU A 108 0.33 0.54 -8.24
N GLY A 109 1.65 0.45 -8.34
CA GLY A 109 2.58 0.89 -7.28
C GLY A 109 2.39 2.38 -6.95
N LEU A 110 2.24 3.23 -7.97
CA LEU A 110 1.96 4.65 -7.76
C LEU A 110 0.63 4.87 -7.04
N ALA A 111 -0.41 4.14 -7.41
CA ALA A 111 -1.71 4.21 -6.77
C ALA A 111 -1.64 3.82 -5.28
N VAL A 112 -0.90 2.76 -4.94
CA VAL A 112 -0.66 2.34 -3.55
C VAL A 112 0.11 3.40 -2.77
N ALA A 113 1.17 3.96 -3.37
CA ALA A 113 1.98 4.99 -2.75
C ALA A 113 1.14 6.23 -2.39
N VAL A 114 0.43 6.77 -3.39
CA VAL A 114 -0.40 7.97 -3.23
C VAL A 114 -1.55 7.73 -2.25
N ARG A 115 -2.25 6.60 -2.35
CA ARG A 115 -3.39 6.29 -1.46
C ARG A 115 -2.95 6.12 -0.01
N SER A 116 -1.87 5.37 0.22
CA SER A 116 -1.36 5.11 1.57
C SER A 116 -0.87 6.40 2.24
N ALA A 117 -0.17 7.27 1.49
CA ALA A 117 0.25 8.58 1.98
C ALA A 117 -0.95 9.48 2.32
N ALA A 118 -1.98 9.50 1.47
CA ALA A 118 -3.20 10.28 1.69
C ALA A 118 -3.91 9.89 3.00
N LEU A 119 -4.08 8.59 3.24
CA LEU A 119 -4.68 8.06 4.46
C LEU A 119 -3.82 8.38 5.69
N ALA A 120 -2.50 8.27 5.58
CA ALA A 120 -1.58 8.59 6.68
C ALA A 120 -1.64 10.08 7.07
N MET A 121 -1.70 10.98 6.08
CA MET A 121 -1.86 12.43 6.31
C MET A 121 -3.22 12.77 6.93
N GLY A 122 -4.30 12.14 6.47
CA GLY A 122 -5.64 12.31 7.04
C GLY A 122 -5.73 11.89 8.51
N GLY A 123 -4.95 10.88 8.93
CA GLY A 123 -4.81 10.48 10.32
C GLY A 123 -4.23 11.60 11.21
N ARG A 124 -3.15 12.25 10.76
CA ARG A 124 -2.44 13.30 11.52
C ARG A 124 -3.28 14.56 11.73
N ARG A 125 -4.04 14.98 10.71
CA ARG A 125 -4.88 16.20 10.77
C ARG A 125 -6.00 16.10 11.83
N ASN A 126 -6.48 14.89 12.11
CA ASN A 126 -7.50 14.68 13.14
C ASN A 126 -6.91 14.63 14.56
N GLU A 127 -5.63 14.26 14.72
CA GLU A 127 -4.95 14.30 16.02
C GLU A 127 -4.65 15.75 16.44
N THR A 128 -4.28 16.62 15.50
CA THR A 128 -3.99 18.04 15.77
C THR A 128 -5.21 18.90 16.10
N VAL A 129 -6.41 18.48 15.68
CA VAL A 129 -7.67 19.21 15.95
C VAL A 129 -8.29 18.77 17.30
N ALA A 130 -7.89 17.61 17.82
CA ALA A 130 -8.43 17.04 19.06
C ALA A 130 -7.55 17.32 20.30
N ALA A 131 -6.43 18.01 20.14
CA ALA A 131 -5.50 18.42 21.18
C ALA A 131 -5.61 19.93 21.43
#